data_AF-A0A1U7RFM9-F1
#
_entry.id   AF-A0A1U7RFM9-F1
#
_cell.length_a   1.000
_cell.length_b   1.000
_cell.length_c   1.000
_cell.angle_alpha   90.00
_cell.angle_beta   90.00
_cell.angle_gamma   90.00
#
_symmetry.space_group_name_H-M   'P 1'
#
loop_
_entity.id
_entity.type
_entity.pdbx_description
1 polymer ?
#
loop_
_entity_poly.entity_id
_entity_poly.type
_entity_poly.pdbx_seq_one_letter_code
_entity_poly.pdbx_strand_id
1 'polypeptide(L)'
;MSVASSDRSLGDASEERCFLSTSEASALERELLDEYRFGRQQLVELYGHASAVAVTKAFPLSSLSRKQRTVLVVCGPEQNGAVGLACARHLRVFDYQPSVFCPARPADALHRDLTTQCEKMDIPFLSFLPAEVRLVDAAYGLVVDAVLGPGVRPAEAGGPCARALATLRRLSIPLVSLDVPSGWDAEAGGDSEDAVQPDVLVSLAAPKSCAGRFSGRHHFVAGRFVPEDVRRKFGLRLPKYSGTDCVAAL
;
A
#
# COMPACT_ATOMS: atom_id res chain seq x y z
N MET A 1 25.86 -10.46 -58.04
CA MET A 1 24.65 -9.65 -58.34
C MET A 1 23.46 -10.50 -57.95
N SER A 2 22.45 -10.10 -57.20
CA SER A 2 22.05 -8.84 -56.56
C SER A 2 20.79 -9.24 -55.76
N VAL A 3 20.82 -9.16 -54.43
CA VAL A 3 19.94 -8.33 -53.59
C VAL A 3 18.63 -9.00 -53.10
N ALA A 4 18.54 -8.93 -51.76
CA ALA A 4 17.46 -9.11 -50.80
C ALA A 4 16.01 -8.80 -51.21
N SER A 5 15.03 -9.45 -50.55
CA SER A 5 14.26 -8.85 -49.44
C SER A 5 13.05 -9.71 -49.03
N SER A 6 12.45 -9.35 -47.88
CA SER A 6 11.28 -9.88 -47.18
C SER A 6 11.56 -11.10 -46.27
N ASP A 7 11.28 -11.09 -44.97
CA ASP A 7 10.60 -10.09 -44.16
C ASP A 7 11.08 -10.22 -42.71
N ARG A 8 11.44 -9.08 -42.10
CA ARG A 8 11.71 -8.99 -40.66
C ARG A 8 10.36 -8.87 -39.97
N SER A 9 9.90 -9.93 -39.31
CA SER A 9 8.76 -9.81 -38.38
C SER A 9 9.21 -9.00 -37.16
N LEU A 10 8.86 -7.71 -37.22
CA LEU A 10 8.84 -6.76 -36.13
C LEU A 10 7.81 -7.19 -35.07
N GLY A 11 8.18 -6.97 -33.81
CA GLY A 11 7.23 -6.82 -32.71
C GLY A 11 7.01 -8.07 -31.88
N ASP A 12 7.88 -8.27 -30.90
CA ASP A 12 7.51 -8.99 -29.67
C ASP A 12 6.31 -8.24 -29.07
N ALA A 13 5.11 -8.77 -29.26
CA ALA A 13 3.92 -8.28 -28.59
C ALA A 13 4.08 -8.65 -27.12
N SER A 14 4.67 -7.73 -26.35
CA SER A 14 4.77 -7.83 -24.90
C SER A 14 3.41 -8.26 -24.35
N GLU A 15 3.34 -9.47 -23.81
CA GLU A 15 2.12 -9.98 -23.18
C GLU A 15 1.61 -8.94 -22.17
N GLU A 16 0.40 -8.42 -22.38
CA GLU A 16 -0.21 -7.46 -21.47
C GLU A 16 -0.36 -8.10 -20.08
N ARG A 17 0.15 -7.44 -19.03
CA ARG A 17 0.14 -7.98 -17.66
C ARG A 17 -0.63 -7.07 -16.71
N CYS A 18 -1.31 -7.71 -15.76
CA CYS A 18 -2.02 -7.02 -14.69
C CYS A 18 -1.15 -6.82 -13.43
N PHE A 19 -0.05 -7.57 -13.32
CA PHE A 19 0.83 -7.62 -12.15
C PHE A 19 2.27 -7.30 -12.52
N LEU A 20 2.98 -6.64 -11.61
CA LEU A 20 4.41 -6.36 -11.70
C LEU A 20 5.20 -7.20 -10.70
N SER A 21 6.38 -7.63 -11.12
CA SER A 21 7.41 -8.05 -10.19
C SER A 21 7.93 -6.87 -9.36
N THR A 22 8.62 -7.19 -8.27
CA THR A 22 9.26 -6.24 -7.35
C THR A 22 10.29 -5.37 -8.07
N SER A 23 11.04 -5.97 -9.01
CA SER A 23 12.04 -5.26 -9.80
C SER A 23 11.39 -4.31 -10.81
N GLU A 24 10.29 -4.72 -11.45
CA GLU A 24 9.51 -3.88 -12.36
C GLU A 24 8.82 -2.73 -11.61
N ALA A 25 8.23 -2.99 -10.44
CA ALA A 25 7.63 -1.96 -9.61
C ALA A 25 8.67 -0.90 -9.18
N SER A 26 9.87 -1.35 -8.79
CA SER A 26 11.00 -0.45 -8.46
C SER A 26 11.52 0.31 -9.69
N ALA A 27 11.49 -0.30 -10.87
CA ALA A 27 11.87 0.38 -12.12
C ALA A 27 10.84 1.43 -12.53
N LEU A 28 9.54 1.14 -12.38
CA LEU A 28 8.46 2.08 -12.65
C LEU A 28 8.54 3.29 -11.73
N GLU A 29 8.75 3.08 -10.43
CA GLU A 29 8.88 4.18 -9.49
C GLU A 29 10.10 5.06 -9.81
N ARG A 30 11.25 4.45 -10.13
CA ARG A 30 12.43 5.20 -10.58
C ARG A 30 12.15 6.03 -11.82
N GLU A 31 11.41 5.50 -12.79
CA GLU A 31 11.03 6.27 -13.98
C GLU A 31 10.13 7.46 -13.63
N LEU A 32 9.18 7.30 -12.71
CA LEU A 32 8.35 8.41 -12.23
C LEU A 32 9.19 9.50 -11.55
N LEU A 33 10.16 9.12 -10.74
CA LEU A 33 11.03 10.05 -10.01
C LEU A 33 12.06 10.73 -10.93
N ASP A 34 12.74 9.95 -11.76
CA ASP A 34 13.93 10.40 -12.49
C ASP A 34 13.56 11.02 -13.84
N GLU A 35 12.69 10.38 -14.63
CA GLU A 35 12.34 10.84 -15.98
C GLU A 35 11.14 11.80 -15.95
N TYR A 36 10.08 11.43 -15.22
CA TYR A 36 8.86 12.25 -15.11
C TYR A 36 8.92 13.30 -14.01
N ARG A 37 10.01 13.32 -13.21
CA ARG A 37 10.30 14.34 -12.21
C ARG A 37 9.21 14.50 -11.14
N PHE A 38 8.45 13.44 -10.85
CA PHE A 38 7.60 13.44 -9.67
C PHE A 38 8.47 13.56 -8.41
N GLY A 39 8.01 14.33 -7.43
CA GLY A 39 8.65 14.37 -6.13
C GLY A 39 8.31 13.11 -5.32
N ARG A 40 9.27 12.55 -4.56
CA ARG A 40 8.99 11.43 -3.63
C ARG A 40 7.84 11.75 -2.66
N GLN A 41 7.84 12.97 -2.11
CA GLN A 41 6.75 13.45 -1.25
C GLN A 41 5.41 13.50 -2.00
N GLN A 42 5.41 13.89 -3.28
CA GLN A 42 4.20 13.94 -4.11
C GLN A 42 3.64 12.54 -4.36
N LEU A 43 4.49 11.55 -4.68
CA LEU A 43 4.06 10.17 -4.86
C LEU A 43 3.45 9.61 -3.57
N VAL A 44 4.14 9.78 -2.43
CA VAL A 44 3.63 9.36 -1.12
C VAL A 44 2.30 10.02 -0.78
N GLU A 45 2.14 11.31 -1.06
CA GLU A 45 0.88 12.02 -0.83
C GLU A 45 -0.28 11.45 -1.66
N LEU A 46 -0.04 11.20 -2.95
CA LEU A 46 -1.04 10.67 -3.86
C LEU A 46 -1.44 9.24 -3.45
N TYR A 47 -0.47 8.39 -3.11
CA TYR A 47 -0.73 7.04 -2.62
C TYR A 47 -1.47 7.04 -1.28
N GLY A 48 -1.06 7.88 -0.33
CA GLY A 48 -1.68 7.96 0.99
C GLY A 48 -3.13 8.44 0.90
N HIS A 49 -3.38 9.48 0.10
CA HIS A 49 -4.73 9.96 -0.16
C HIS A 49 -5.61 8.88 -0.80
N ALA A 50 -5.13 8.26 -1.88
CA ALA A 50 -5.86 7.20 -2.57
C ALA A 50 -6.12 5.99 -1.65
N SER A 51 -5.17 5.63 -0.79
CA SER A 51 -5.33 4.57 0.21
C SER A 51 -6.43 4.90 1.22
N ALA A 52 -6.50 6.13 1.72
CA ALA A 52 -7.58 6.56 2.59
C ALA A 52 -8.94 6.54 1.88
N VAL A 53 -8.99 6.88 0.58
CA VAL A 53 -10.20 6.74 -0.23
C VAL A 53 -10.61 5.27 -0.41
N ALA A 54 -9.66 4.36 -0.65
CA ALA A 54 -9.94 2.92 -0.72
C ALA A 54 -10.50 2.37 0.60
N VAL A 55 -9.89 2.74 1.73
CA VAL A 55 -10.41 2.40 3.08
C VAL A 55 -11.84 2.92 3.24
N THR A 56 -12.10 4.17 2.84
CA THR A 56 -13.42 4.78 2.96
C THR A 56 -14.47 4.11 2.07
N LYS A 57 -14.08 3.67 0.87
CA LYS A 57 -14.97 2.90 -0.03
C LYS A 57 -15.29 1.52 0.52
N ALA A 58 -14.32 0.84 1.12
CA ALA A 58 -14.53 -0.48 1.74
C ALA A 58 -15.33 -0.41 3.04
N PHE A 59 -15.18 0.68 3.79
CA PHE A 59 -15.79 0.86 5.11
C PHE A 59 -16.49 2.22 5.24
N PRO A 60 -17.57 2.49 4.49
CA PRO A 60 -18.16 3.83 4.41
C PRO A 60 -18.72 4.31 5.76
N LEU A 61 -18.47 5.56 6.13
CA LEU A 61 -18.87 6.12 7.43
C LEU A 61 -20.37 5.96 7.75
N SER A 62 -21.22 5.98 6.73
CA SER A 62 -22.67 5.80 6.85
C SER A 62 -23.06 4.41 7.35
N SER A 63 -22.22 3.39 7.14
CA SER A 63 -22.43 2.03 7.65
C SER A 63 -21.66 1.74 8.94
N LEU A 64 -20.87 2.69 9.45
CA LEU A 64 -20.03 2.50 10.64
C LEU A 64 -20.58 3.24 11.86
N SER A 65 -20.70 2.51 12.98
CA SER A 65 -20.84 3.11 14.30
C SER A 65 -19.60 3.94 14.67
N ARG A 66 -19.71 4.81 15.68
CA ARG A 66 -18.58 5.63 16.15
C ARG A 66 -17.35 4.79 16.53
N LYS A 67 -17.57 3.62 17.16
CA LYS A 67 -16.49 2.67 17.49
C LYS A 67 -15.85 2.10 16.23
N GLN A 68 -16.63 1.73 15.22
CA GLN A 68 -16.06 1.15 13.99
C GLN A 68 -15.24 2.16 13.17
N ARG A 69 -15.32 3.46 13.46
CA ARG A 69 -14.52 4.51 12.83
C ARG A 69 -13.13 4.70 13.45
N THR A 70 -12.80 4.01 14.55
CA THR A 70 -11.45 4.08 15.14
C THR A 70 -10.50 3.20 14.33
N VAL A 71 -9.42 3.78 13.81
CA VAL A 71 -8.48 3.10 12.92
C VAL A 71 -7.11 3.07 13.55
N LEU A 72 -6.46 1.91 13.60
CA LEU A 72 -5.04 1.84 13.90
C LEU A 72 -4.25 1.78 12.60
N VAL A 73 -3.30 2.68 12.39
CA VAL A 73 -2.39 2.66 11.24
C VAL A 73 -1.00 2.28 11.74
N VAL A 74 -0.48 1.15 11.27
CA VAL A 74 0.85 0.67 11.66
C VAL A 74 1.84 0.97 10.54
N CYS A 75 2.76 1.92 10.78
CA CYS A 75 3.65 2.48 9.78
C CYS A 75 5.09 2.01 9.98
N GLY A 76 5.63 1.23 9.04
CA GLY A 76 7.03 0.82 9.08
C GLY A 76 8.02 1.95 8.79
N PRO A 77 9.33 1.66 8.78
CA PRO A 77 10.37 2.65 8.54
C PRO A 77 10.60 3.00 7.06
N GLU A 78 10.07 2.18 6.14
CA GLU A 78 10.27 2.33 4.70
C GLU A 78 9.16 3.17 4.05
N GLN A 79 9.23 3.38 2.73
CA GLN A 79 8.24 4.19 2.01
C GLN A 79 6.78 3.80 2.28
N ASN A 80 6.49 2.51 2.46
CA ASN A 80 5.12 2.07 2.76
C ASN A 80 4.60 2.69 4.07
N GLY A 81 5.47 2.85 5.08
CA GLY A 81 5.13 3.55 6.32
C GLY A 81 4.86 5.05 6.12
N ALA A 82 5.60 5.71 5.23
CA ALA A 82 5.32 7.09 4.84
C ALA A 82 3.94 7.22 4.17
N VAL A 83 3.57 6.27 3.29
CA VAL A 83 2.23 6.18 2.70
C VAL A 83 1.18 5.97 3.79
N GLY A 84 1.47 5.12 4.78
CA GLY A 84 0.63 4.92 5.97
C GLY A 84 0.39 6.21 6.76
N LEU A 85 1.42 7.01 7.01
CA LEU A 85 1.30 8.31 7.68
C LEU A 85 0.41 9.29 6.89
N ALA A 86 0.63 9.40 5.58
CA ALA A 86 -0.24 10.21 4.72
C ALA A 86 -1.70 9.68 4.72
N CYS A 87 -1.89 8.35 4.66
CA CYS A 87 -3.19 7.71 4.76
C CYS A 87 -3.89 8.04 6.09
N ALA A 88 -3.19 7.94 7.23
CA ALA A 88 -3.72 8.31 8.55
C ALA A 88 -4.21 9.77 8.57
N ARG A 89 -3.42 10.69 8.00
CA ARG A 89 -3.82 12.10 7.89
C ARG A 89 -5.08 12.30 7.06
N HIS A 90 -5.20 11.65 5.91
CA HIS A 90 -6.40 11.74 5.08
C HIS A 90 -7.62 11.09 5.74
N LEU A 91 -7.45 9.95 6.43
CA LEU A 91 -8.51 9.32 7.22
C LEU A 91 -9.04 10.27 8.31
N ARG A 92 -8.17 11.05 8.95
CA ARG A 92 -8.58 12.08 9.91
C ARG A 92 -9.45 13.17 9.26
N VAL A 93 -9.12 13.60 8.05
CA VAL A 93 -9.94 14.54 7.26
C VAL A 93 -11.27 13.93 6.85
N PHE A 94 -11.31 12.62 6.61
CA PHE A 94 -12.51 11.86 6.27
C PHE A 94 -13.29 11.41 7.51
N ASP A 95 -13.21 12.12 8.64
CA ASP A 95 -13.98 11.86 9.87
C ASP A 95 -13.79 10.46 10.52
N TYR A 96 -12.71 9.74 10.18
CA TYR A 96 -12.25 8.61 10.97
C TYR A 96 -11.49 9.10 12.22
N GLN A 97 -11.25 8.17 13.15
CA GLN A 97 -10.47 8.41 14.36
C GLN A 97 -9.18 7.58 14.31
N PRO A 98 -8.18 7.99 13.51
CA PRO A 98 -6.93 7.25 13.38
C PRO A 98 -6.07 7.38 14.65
N SER A 99 -5.32 6.33 14.96
CA SER A 99 -4.14 6.34 15.82
C SER A 99 -2.99 5.72 15.03
N VAL A 100 -1.75 6.16 15.27
CA VAL A 100 -0.58 5.67 14.55
C VAL A 100 0.34 4.89 15.49
N PHE A 101 0.88 3.77 15.03
CA PHE A 101 2.00 3.11 15.68
C PHE A 101 3.16 2.94 14.69
N CYS A 102 4.34 3.45 15.05
CA CYS A 102 5.56 3.27 14.27
C CYS A 102 6.54 2.36 15.03
N PRO A 103 6.70 1.07 14.66
CA PRO A 103 7.61 0.14 15.34
C PRO A 103 9.08 0.57 15.28
N ALA A 104 9.45 1.34 14.26
CA ALA A 104 10.75 1.96 14.11
C ALA A 104 10.57 3.40 13.63
N ARG A 105 11.42 4.31 14.09
CA ARG A 105 11.46 5.71 13.63
C ARG A 105 12.69 5.88 12.73
N PRO A 106 12.53 5.93 11.41
CA PRO A 106 13.65 6.14 10.51
C PRO A 106 14.18 7.58 10.65
N ALA A 107 15.46 7.79 10.31
CA ALA A 107 16.07 9.12 10.26
C ALA A 107 15.68 9.94 9.01
N ASP A 108 14.85 9.36 8.13
CA ASP A 108 14.39 9.96 6.89
C ASP A 108 13.55 11.23 7.12
N ALA A 109 13.90 12.31 6.42
CA ALA A 109 13.27 13.62 6.60
C ALA A 109 11.78 13.58 6.25
N LEU A 110 11.40 12.86 5.19
CA LEU A 110 10.00 12.75 4.77
C LEU A 110 9.13 12.10 5.86
N HIS A 111 9.60 11.01 6.48
CA HIS A 111 8.89 10.39 7.61
C HIS A 111 8.70 11.33 8.79
N ARG A 112 9.74 12.09 9.15
CA ARG A 112 9.65 13.07 10.25
C ARG A 112 8.65 14.17 9.94
N ASP A 113 8.64 14.67 8.70
CA ASP A 113 7.74 15.74 8.29
C ASP A 113 6.28 15.24 8.26
N LEU A 114 6.03 14.03 7.75
CA LEU A 114 4.70 13.39 7.78
C LEU A 114 4.23 13.05 9.20
N THR A 115 5.15 12.63 10.08
CA THR A 115 4.86 12.41 11.51
C THR A 115 4.42 13.72 12.16
N THR A 116 5.17 14.80 11.93
CA THR A 116 4.85 16.13 12.44
C THR A 116 3.48 16.60 11.95
N GLN A 117 3.15 16.37 10.67
CA GLN A 117 1.83 16.70 10.13
C GLN A 117 0.70 15.93 10.84
N CYS A 118 0.88 14.64 11.11
CA CYS A 118 -0.09 13.83 11.84
C CYS A 118 -0.28 14.35 13.27
N GLU A 119 0.81 14.64 13.98
CA GLU A 119 0.78 15.21 15.33
C GLU A 119 0.07 16.57 15.35
N LYS A 120 0.32 17.43 14.36
CA LYS A 120 -0.36 18.74 14.21
C LYS A 120 -1.83 18.64 13.81
N MET A 121 -2.32 17.46 13.47
CA MET A 121 -3.74 17.17 13.22
C MET A 121 -4.39 16.35 14.35
N ASP A 122 -3.74 16.35 15.52
CA ASP A 122 -4.18 15.68 16.74
C ASP A 122 -4.38 14.16 16.56
N ILE A 123 -3.58 13.54 15.69
CA ILE A 123 -3.58 12.09 15.53
C ILE A 123 -2.66 11.50 16.61
N PRO A 124 -3.18 10.67 17.53
CA PRO A 124 -2.38 10.09 18.60
C PRO A 124 -1.39 9.06 18.08
N PHE A 125 -0.17 9.10 18.60
CA PHE A 125 0.86 8.08 18.37
C PHE A 125 0.99 7.16 19.57
N LEU A 126 0.84 5.86 19.35
CA LEU A 126 1.08 4.84 20.36
C LEU A 126 2.59 4.68 20.57
N SER A 127 3.01 4.60 21.84
CA SER A 127 4.40 4.30 22.21
C SER A 127 4.73 2.81 22.06
N PHE A 128 3.73 1.93 22.12
CA PHE A 128 3.86 0.50 21.89
C PHE A 128 2.57 -0.08 21.31
N LEU A 129 2.67 -1.20 20.60
CA LEU A 129 1.52 -2.01 20.21
C LEU A 129 1.28 -3.09 21.27
N PRO A 130 0.08 -3.20 21.85
CA PRO A 130 -0.22 -4.27 22.79
C PRO A 130 -0.09 -5.66 22.13
N ALA A 131 0.67 -6.56 22.75
CA ALA A 131 0.77 -7.95 22.29
C ALA A 131 -0.54 -8.73 22.51
N GLU A 132 -1.38 -8.28 23.44
CA GLU A 132 -2.72 -8.82 23.66
C GLU A 132 -3.68 -8.28 22.60
N VAL A 133 -3.89 -9.09 21.56
CA VAL A 133 -4.77 -8.82 20.41
C VAL A 133 -6.16 -8.33 20.82
N ARG A 134 -6.72 -8.87 21.92
CA ARG A 134 -8.05 -8.47 22.43
C ARG A 134 -8.14 -6.98 22.77
N LEU A 135 -7.03 -6.35 23.19
CA LEU A 135 -7.00 -4.92 23.46
C LEU A 135 -7.08 -4.12 22.16
N VAL A 136 -6.42 -4.59 21.10
CA VAL A 136 -6.48 -3.96 19.76
C VAL A 136 -7.88 -4.12 19.18
N ASP A 137 -8.44 -5.33 19.20
CA ASP A 137 -9.79 -5.63 18.71
C ASP A 137 -10.88 -4.86 19.49
N ALA A 138 -10.67 -4.62 20.78
CA ALA A 138 -11.59 -3.85 21.60
C ALA A 138 -11.52 -2.34 21.32
N ALA A 139 -10.32 -1.81 21.04
CA ALA A 139 -10.06 -0.39 20.88
C ALA A 139 -10.28 0.12 19.45
N TYR A 140 -10.08 -0.72 18.44
CA TYR A 140 -10.11 -0.34 17.03
C TYR A 140 -11.20 -1.07 16.25
N GLY A 141 -11.70 -0.41 15.21
CA GLY A 141 -12.70 -0.95 14.29
C GLY A 141 -12.09 -1.57 13.03
N LEU A 142 -10.90 -1.10 12.64
CA LEU A 142 -10.08 -1.67 11.57
C LEU A 142 -8.60 -1.29 11.78
N VAL A 143 -7.72 -2.03 11.12
CA VAL A 143 -6.28 -1.76 11.12
C VAL A 143 -5.78 -1.58 9.69
N VAL A 144 -4.91 -0.60 9.49
CA VAL A 144 -4.16 -0.40 8.25
C VAL A 144 -2.73 -0.89 8.46
N ASP A 145 -2.36 -1.93 7.72
CA ASP A 145 -1.02 -2.47 7.60
C ASP A 145 -0.25 -1.68 6.54
N ALA A 146 0.68 -0.85 7.01
CA ALA A 146 1.66 -0.13 6.22
C ALA A 146 3.08 -0.44 6.73
N VAL A 147 3.30 -1.67 7.21
CA VAL A 147 4.55 -2.05 7.90
C VAL A 147 5.67 -2.32 6.91
N LEU A 148 5.47 -3.22 5.93
CA LEU A 148 6.49 -3.61 4.97
C LEU A 148 6.03 -3.32 3.55
N GLY A 149 6.94 -2.81 2.73
CA GLY A 149 6.73 -2.65 1.29
C GLY A 149 7.18 -3.88 0.50
N PRO A 150 7.00 -3.86 -0.84
CA PRO A 150 7.48 -4.92 -1.70
C PRO A 150 9.01 -5.06 -1.59
N GLY A 151 9.49 -6.30 -1.53
CA GLY A 151 10.92 -6.61 -1.43
C GLY A 151 11.54 -6.55 -0.03
N VAL A 152 10.77 -6.20 1.02
CA VAL A 152 11.28 -6.21 2.40
C VAL A 152 10.82 -7.47 3.12
N ARG A 153 11.77 -8.33 3.52
CA ARG A 153 11.45 -9.54 4.27
C ARG A 153 11.27 -9.23 5.77
N PRO A 154 10.36 -9.91 6.49
CA PRO A 154 10.19 -9.73 7.93
C PRO A 154 11.49 -9.89 8.74
N ALA A 155 12.38 -10.78 8.31
CA ALA A 155 13.68 -11.01 8.93
C ALA A 155 14.61 -9.79 8.83
N GLU A 156 14.48 -9.00 7.76
CA GLU A 156 15.30 -7.81 7.49
C GLU A 156 14.75 -6.56 8.17
N ALA A 157 13.43 -6.51 8.40
CA ALA A 157 12.73 -5.37 9.02
C ALA A 157 13.00 -5.20 10.53
N GLY A 158 13.71 -6.14 11.15
CA GLY A 158 14.10 -6.09 12.56
C GLY A 158 12.99 -6.49 13.56
N GLY A 159 13.42 -6.69 14.81
CA GLY A 159 12.57 -7.21 15.89
C GLY A 159 11.26 -6.43 16.15
N PRO A 160 11.25 -5.09 16.15
CA PRO A 160 10.02 -4.33 16.37
C PRO A 160 8.95 -4.56 15.30
N CYS A 161 9.33 -4.60 14.01
CA CYS A 161 8.42 -4.88 12.91
C CYS A 161 7.86 -6.30 13.00
N ALA A 162 8.73 -7.29 13.27
CA ALA A 162 8.30 -8.69 13.45
C ALA A 162 7.27 -8.85 14.59
N ARG A 163 7.43 -8.13 15.71
CA ARG A 163 6.46 -8.12 16.82
C ARG A 163 5.14 -7.48 16.42
N ALA A 164 5.18 -6.40 15.64
CA ALA A 164 3.97 -5.77 15.12
C ALA A 164 3.19 -6.76 14.25
N LEU A 165 3.86 -7.40 13.29
CA LEU A 165 3.25 -8.41 12.42
C LEU A 165 2.67 -9.60 13.20
N ALA A 166 3.35 -10.07 14.25
CA ALA A 166 2.83 -11.14 15.11
C ALA A 166 1.49 -10.78 15.77
N THR A 167 1.27 -9.50 16.07
CA THR A 167 -0.01 -9.00 16.58
C THR A 167 -1.04 -8.91 15.46
N LEU A 168 -0.67 -8.33 14.31
CA LEU A 168 -1.57 -8.10 13.17
C LEU A 168 -2.17 -9.39 12.62
N ARG A 169 -1.39 -10.47 12.55
CA ARG A 169 -1.83 -11.80 12.05
C ARG A 169 -3.00 -12.40 12.81
N ARG A 170 -3.18 -11.99 14.07
CA ARG A 170 -4.12 -12.62 15.00
C ARG A 170 -5.37 -11.78 15.23
N LEU A 171 -5.45 -10.61 14.62
CA LEU A 171 -6.60 -9.71 14.74
C LEU A 171 -7.88 -10.37 14.26
N SER A 172 -8.98 -10.08 14.94
CA SER A 172 -10.32 -10.49 14.51
C SER A 172 -11.11 -9.37 13.83
N ILE A 173 -10.54 -8.17 13.81
CA ILE A 173 -11.09 -6.99 13.13
C ILE A 173 -10.52 -6.84 11.71
N PRO A 174 -11.21 -6.11 10.82
CA PRO A 174 -10.76 -5.95 9.44
C PRO A 174 -9.35 -5.37 9.31
N LEU A 175 -8.57 -5.98 8.41
CA LEU A 175 -7.20 -5.56 8.09
C LEU A 175 -7.10 -5.06 6.64
N VAL A 176 -6.51 -3.89 6.46
CA VAL A 176 -6.23 -3.28 5.15
C VAL A 176 -4.73 -3.21 4.92
N SER A 177 -4.20 -3.94 3.95
CA SER A 177 -2.77 -3.84 3.61
C SER A 177 -2.54 -2.86 2.47
N LEU A 178 -1.56 -1.98 2.67
CA LEU A 178 -1.09 -1.05 1.65
C LEU A 178 0.04 -1.69 0.85
N ASP A 179 -0.11 -1.61 -0.46
CA ASP A 179 0.75 -2.13 -1.51
C ASP A 179 0.87 -3.65 -1.62
N VAL A 180 1.41 -4.28 -0.59
CA VAL A 180 1.54 -5.73 -0.43
C VAL A 180 1.22 -6.07 1.03
N PRO A 181 0.59 -7.23 1.32
CA PRO A 181 0.39 -7.62 2.70
C PRO A 181 1.73 -7.88 3.39
N SER A 182 1.96 -7.27 4.55
CA SER A 182 3.27 -7.32 5.19
C SER A 182 3.68 -8.75 5.55
N GLY A 183 4.86 -9.14 5.08
CA GLY A 183 5.42 -10.48 5.27
C GLY A 183 5.04 -11.48 4.17
N TRP A 184 4.31 -11.06 3.15
CA TRP A 184 4.19 -11.82 1.91
C TRP A 184 5.48 -11.74 1.12
N ASP A 185 5.83 -12.84 0.44
CA ASP A 185 6.77 -12.74 -0.67
C ASP A 185 6.08 -11.99 -1.82
N ALA A 186 6.74 -10.96 -2.36
CA ALA A 186 6.14 -10.08 -3.36
C ALA A 186 5.91 -10.75 -4.72
N GLU A 187 6.51 -11.92 -4.98
CA GLU A 187 6.27 -12.75 -6.16
C GLU A 187 5.41 -13.97 -5.86
N ALA A 188 5.79 -14.73 -4.83
CA ALA A 188 5.19 -16.03 -4.52
C ALA A 188 3.89 -15.91 -3.71
N GLY A 189 3.64 -14.78 -3.03
CA GLY A 189 2.48 -14.59 -2.15
C GLY A 189 2.71 -15.02 -0.70
N GLY A 190 1.62 -15.12 0.06
CA GLY A 190 1.63 -15.39 1.50
C GLY A 190 1.11 -16.77 1.89
N ASP A 191 1.65 -17.84 1.30
CA ASP A 191 1.29 -19.22 1.65
C ASP A 191 1.93 -19.70 2.99
N SER A 192 2.65 -18.82 3.71
CA SER A 192 3.19 -19.13 5.03
C SER A 192 2.17 -18.82 6.13
N GLU A 193 2.13 -19.66 7.17
CA GLU A 193 1.36 -19.38 8.39
C GLU A 193 1.79 -18.05 9.07
N ASP A 194 2.95 -17.52 8.67
CA ASP A 194 3.54 -16.27 9.15
C ASP A 194 3.18 -15.03 8.31
N ALA A 195 2.22 -15.11 7.39
CA ALA A 195 1.81 -13.97 6.56
C ALA A 195 0.52 -13.32 7.09
N VAL A 196 0.42 -11.98 7.06
CA VAL A 196 -0.86 -11.31 7.38
C VAL A 196 -1.89 -11.61 6.28
N GLN A 197 -3.16 -11.77 6.65
CA GLN A 197 -4.23 -12.07 5.69
C GLN A 197 -5.24 -10.90 5.70
N PRO A 198 -5.09 -9.90 4.82
CA PRO A 198 -5.94 -8.72 4.85
C PRO A 198 -7.30 -8.97 4.19
N ASP A 199 -8.32 -8.27 4.70
CA ASP A 199 -9.62 -8.17 4.05
C ASP A 199 -9.60 -7.28 2.82
N VAL A 200 -8.73 -6.28 2.83
CA VAL A 200 -8.61 -5.29 1.75
C VAL A 200 -7.15 -5.12 1.37
N LEU A 201 -6.85 -5.21 0.08
CA LEU A 201 -5.55 -4.90 -0.48
C LEU A 201 -5.64 -3.62 -1.32
N VAL A 202 -4.73 -2.68 -1.10
CA VAL A 202 -4.62 -1.45 -1.90
C VAL A 202 -3.27 -1.44 -2.61
N SER A 203 -3.22 -1.91 -3.85
CA SER A 203 -2.00 -1.89 -4.65
C SER A 203 -1.64 -0.48 -5.11
N LEU A 204 -0.40 -0.05 -4.90
CA LEU A 204 0.10 1.26 -5.31
C LEU A 204 0.74 1.18 -6.70
N ALA A 205 0.41 2.15 -7.56
CA ALA A 205 0.70 2.24 -9.01
C ALA A 205 0.11 1.07 -9.83
N ALA A 206 0.52 -0.15 -9.52
CA ALA A 206 0.05 -1.38 -10.12
C ALA A 206 0.10 -2.53 -9.10
N PRO A 207 -0.77 -3.55 -9.23
CA PRO A 207 -0.68 -4.79 -8.47
C PRO A 207 0.70 -5.44 -8.58
N LYS A 208 1.22 -5.95 -7.45
CA LYS A 208 2.42 -6.82 -7.44
C LYS A 208 2.01 -8.25 -7.75
N SER A 209 2.93 -9.07 -8.27
CA SER A 209 2.72 -10.50 -8.55
C SER A 209 2.02 -11.25 -7.42
N CYS A 210 2.40 -10.99 -6.16
CA CYS A 210 1.78 -11.60 -4.99
C CYS A 210 0.27 -11.33 -4.85
N ALA A 211 -0.21 -10.21 -5.38
CA ALA A 211 -1.63 -9.85 -5.34
C ALA A 211 -2.49 -10.83 -6.18
N GLY A 212 -1.90 -11.60 -7.09
CA GLY A 212 -2.60 -12.69 -7.78
C GLY A 212 -3.08 -13.81 -6.84
N ARG A 213 -2.55 -13.89 -5.61
CA ARG A 213 -3.00 -14.81 -4.56
C ARG A 213 -3.92 -14.17 -3.52
N PHE A 214 -4.21 -12.87 -3.66
CA PHE A 214 -5.10 -12.19 -2.74
C PHE A 214 -6.51 -12.79 -2.82
N SER A 215 -7.06 -13.15 -1.66
CA SER A 215 -8.38 -13.78 -1.54
C SER A 215 -9.28 -13.05 -0.55
N GLY A 216 -8.92 -11.82 -0.17
CA GLY A 216 -9.74 -10.96 0.68
C GLY A 216 -10.96 -10.40 -0.05
N ARG A 217 -11.71 -9.53 0.63
CA ARG A 217 -13.00 -9.02 0.18
C ARG A 217 -12.91 -7.95 -0.90
N HIS A 218 -11.89 -7.08 -0.83
CA HIS A 218 -11.74 -5.96 -1.76
C HIS A 218 -10.30 -5.78 -2.21
N HIS A 219 -10.08 -5.65 -3.52
CA HIS A 219 -8.80 -5.27 -4.09
C HIS A 219 -8.95 -3.96 -4.85
N PHE A 220 -8.16 -2.95 -4.46
CA PHE A 220 -8.11 -1.66 -5.13
C PHE A 220 -6.73 -1.41 -5.72
N VAL A 221 -6.67 -0.61 -6.78
CA VAL A 221 -5.45 0.02 -7.27
C VAL A 221 -5.50 1.53 -7.08
N ALA A 222 -4.45 2.05 -6.47
CA ALA A 222 -4.17 3.46 -6.24
C ALA A 222 -3.00 3.88 -7.15
N GLY A 223 -3.30 4.36 -8.36
CA GLY A 223 -2.27 4.66 -9.36
C GLY A 223 -2.76 5.54 -10.51
N ARG A 224 -3.79 6.37 -10.29
CA ARG A 224 -4.41 7.16 -11.37
C ARG A 224 -3.46 8.18 -12.03
N PHE A 225 -2.33 8.45 -11.41
CA PHE A 225 -1.32 9.38 -11.92
C PHE A 225 -0.26 8.72 -12.80
N VAL A 226 -0.25 7.39 -12.96
CA VAL A 226 0.75 6.69 -13.80
C VAL A 226 0.51 7.09 -15.27
N PRO A 227 1.47 7.78 -15.93
CA PRO A 227 1.30 8.25 -17.31
C PRO A 227 1.11 7.11 -18.30
N GLU A 228 0.37 7.35 -19.38
CA GLU A 228 0.07 6.30 -20.37
C GLU A 228 1.32 5.70 -21.02
N ASP A 229 2.36 6.51 -21.23
CA ASP A 229 3.64 6.05 -21.78
C ASP A 229 4.37 5.10 -20.82
N VAL A 230 4.33 5.39 -19.52
CA VAL A 230 4.84 4.48 -18.48
C VAL A 230 4.01 3.20 -18.47
N ARG A 231 2.68 3.30 -18.51
CA ARG A 231 1.80 2.12 -18.55
C ARG A 231 2.13 1.22 -19.74
N ARG A 232 2.28 1.79 -20.94
CA ARG A 232 2.66 1.05 -22.14
C ARG A 232 4.05 0.42 -22.02
N LYS A 233 5.03 1.16 -21.51
CA LYS A 233 6.41 0.68 -21.35
C LYS A 233 6.51 -0.54 -20.42
N PHE A 234 5.71 -0.57 -19.35
CA PHE A 234 5.65 -1.69 -18.41
C PHE A 234 4.55 -2.71 -18.73
N GLY A 235 3.89 -2.62 -19.89
CA GLY A 235 2.83 -3.56 -20.29
C GLY A 235 1.62 -3.59 -19.36
N LEU A 236 1.33 -2.48 -18.67
CA LEU A 236 0.35 -2.40 -17.59
C LEU A 236 -1.09 -2.22 -18.09
N ARG A 237 -1.93 -3.22 -17.84
CA ARG A 237 -3.37 -3.14 -18.08
C ARG A 237 -4.17 -2.78 -16.82
N LEU A 238 -4.04 -1.53 -16.37
CA LEU A 238 -4.80 -1.03 -15.22
C LEU A 238 -6.30 -0.81 -15.56
N PRO A 239 -7.22 -1.06 -14.60
CA PRO A 239 -8.64 -0.79 -14.77
C PRO A 239 -8.90 0.70 -15.01
N LYS A 240 -10.05 1.01 -15.62
CA LYS A 240 -10.48 2.39 -15.82
C LYS A 240 -10.95 2.99 -14.50
N TYR A 241 -10.40 4.15 -14.15
CA TYR A 241 -10.89 4.95 -13.03
C TYR A 241 -12.21 5.63 -13.41
N SER A 242 -13.22 5.56 -12.52
CA SER A 242 -14.52 6.20 -12.74
C SER A 242 -14.47 7.69 -12.41
N GLY A 243 -15.12 8.54 -13.20
CA GLY A 243 -15.26 9.97 -12.93
C GLY A 243 -13.94 10.63 -12.50
N THR A 244 -13.90 11.15 -11.28
CA THR A 244 -12.72 11.77 -10.64
C THR A 244 -12.07 10.90 -9.55
N ASP A 245 -12.44 9.62 -9.45
CA ASP A 245 -11.91 8.72 -8.43
C ASP A 245 -10.40 8.48 -8.55
N CYS A 246 -9.67 8.51 -7.44
CA CYS A 246 -8.24 8.20 -7.40
C CYS A 246 -7.92 6.71 -7.21
N VAL A 247 -8.96 5.87 -7.06
CA VAL A 247 -8.86 4.41 -6.90
C VAL A 247 -9.85 3.67 -7.80
N ALA A 248 -9.45 2.49 -8.27
CA ALA A 248 -10.31 1.58 -9.02
C ALA A 248 -10.31 0.20 -8.36
N ALA A 249 -11.44 -0.50 -8.39
CA ALA A 249 -11.53 -1.89 -7.94
C ALA A 249 -10.99 -2.83 -9.03
N LEU A 250 -10.39 -3.95 -8.61
CA LEU A 250 -9.88 -5.02 -9.46
C LEU A 250 -10.77 -6.26 -9.41
#